data_AF-A0A3B8SVH8-F1
#
_entry.id   AF-A0A3B8SVH8-F1
#
_cell.length_a   1.000
_cell.length_b   1.000
_cell.length_c   1.000
_cell.angle_alpha   90.00
_cell.angle_beta   90.00
_cell.angle_gamma   90.00
#
_symmetry.space_group_name_H-M   'P 1'
#
loop_
_entity.id
_entity.type
_entity.pdbx_description
1 polymer ?
#
loop_
_entity_poly.entity_id
_entity_poly.type
_entity_poly.pdbx_seq_one_letter_code
_entity_poly.pdbx_strand_id
1 'polypeptide(L)'
;MGKKLTHTFQSYMERPMGKGVTAFQLNSIRADLTSRYKKLNLNSKISLVHVCKLDDRYFIHFLIPNESEDDRNNDYDVVLEFIPSNKAIASEPTIRNYNIKFFSNCPSFVYTFAYIYNDNGLLIEEFKDKFEDQVLSMKPVSRNPYKIVNFEKTIFFACMNFQYKSIRFNKQYLDSKCNVKFNKLKTLIRHTKTVKMEIAKEKKRIRELKREEKVLQDKNRKDILNNTTKYDNKQIHHVNAKSTIGKSTKNTIRAKSNIGGKKSVKTIKSSIKKK
;
A
#
# COMPACT_ATOMS: atom_id res chain seq x y z
N MET A 1 22.47 -19.23 19.37
CA MET A 1 21.51 -18.10 19.26
C MET A 1 22.23 -16.94 18.59
N GLY A 2 21.75 -16.46 17.44
CA GLY A 2 22.34 -15.29 16.78
C GLY A 2 22.15 -14.01 17.61
N LYS A 3 23.04 -13.05 17.46
CA LYS A 3 22.94 -11.74 18.12
C LYS A 3 21.69 -11.02 17.61
N LYS A 4 20.74 -10.70 18.50
CA LYS A 4 19.53 -9.92 18.16
C LYS A 4 19.94 -8.56 17.58
N LEU A 5 19.16 -8.07 16.61
CA LEU A 5 19.35 -6.74 16.04
C LEU A 5 18.83 -5.70 17.03
N THR A 6 19.64 -4.66 17.24
CA THR A 6 19.27 -3.51 18.08
C THR A 6 19.44 -2.26 17.25
N HIS A 7 18.37 -1.48 17.14
CA HIS A 7 18.33 -0.24 16.37
C HIS A 7 17.85 0.91 17.22
N THR A 8 18.51 2.07 17.12
CA THR A 8 17.84 3.34 17.38
C THR A 8 16.95 3.72 16.19
N PHE A 9 16.01 4.65 16.39
CA PHE A 9 15.15 5.17 15.32
C PHE A 9 15.95 5.57 14.06
N GLN A 10 16.99 6.39 14.24
CA GLN A 10 17.81 6.88 13.14
C GLN A 10 18.52 5.72 12.42
N SER A 11 19.11 4.79 13.19
CA SER A 11 19.82 3.66 12.60
C SER A 11 18.92 2.73 11.79
N TYR A 12 17.66 2.53 12.22
CA TYR A 12 16.67 1.77 11.45
C TYR A 12 16.30 2.50 10.16
N MET A 13 16.03 3.80 10.23
CA MET A 13 15.67 4.63 9.06
C MET A 13 16.80 4.78 8.03
N GLU A 14 18.05 4.58 8.44
CA GLU A 14 19.20 4.55 7.54
C GLU A 14 19.47 3.15 7.00
N ARG A 15 19.46 2.14 7.88
CA ARG A 15 19.91 0.77 7.58
C ARG A 15 19.12 -0.27 8.41
N PRO A 16 17.94 -0.72 7.94
CA PRO A 16 17.11 -1.69 8.67
C PRO A 16 17.74 -3.09 8.74
N MET A 17 18.70 -3.42 7.87
CA MET A 17 19.43 -4.70 7.88
C MET A 17 20.54 -4.77 8.93
N GLY A 18 20.86 -3.68 9.63
CA GLY A 18 22.00 -3.60 10.55
C GLY A 18 23.27 -3.03 9.92
N LYS A 19 24.27 -2.76 10.77
CA LYS A 19 25.58 -2.22 10.36
C LYS A 19 26.37 -3.29 9.57
N GLY A 20 27.06 -2.87 8.51
CA GLY A 20 27.95 -3.74 7.71
C GLY A 20 27.27 -4.48 6.55
N VAL A 21 25.95 -4.45 6.45
CA VAL A 21 25.22 -5.10 5.34
C VAL A 21 25.00 -4.09 4.21
N THR A 22 25.63 -4.31 3.05
CA THR A 22 25.37 -3.55 1.84
C THR A 22 24.10 -4.04 1.16
N ALA A 23 23.01 -3.32 1.37
CA ALA A 23 21.72 -3.62 0.76
C ALA A 23 21.68 -3.05 -0.67
N PHE A 24 21.76 -3.92 -1.67
CA PHE A 24 21.46 -3.56 -3.06
C PHE A 24 20.02 -2.99 -3.10
N GLN A 25 19.82 -1.81 -3.71
CA GLN A 25 18.51 -1.13 -3.86
C GLN A 25 17.88 -0.44 -2.62
N LEU A 26 18.50 -0.42 -1.43
CA LEU A 26 17.88 0.24 -0.25
C LEU A 26 17.51 1.71 -0.51
N ASN A 27 18.33 2.43 -1.27
CA ASN A 27 18.05 3.82 -1.65
C ASN A 27 16.82 3.94 -2.56
N SER A 28 16.60 3.01 -3.50
CA SER A 28 15.42 3.07 -4.37
C SER A 28 14.16 2.71 -3.60
N ILE A 29 14.21 1.69 -2.72
CA ILE A 29 13.09 1.32 -1.84
C ILE A 29 12.71 2.50 -0.96
N ARG A 30 13.69 3.13 -0.31
CA ARG A 30 13.46 4.31 0.53
C ARG A 30 12.89 5.49 -0.26
N ALA A 31 13.39 5.75 -1.47
CA ALA A 31 12.89 6.81 -2.34
C ALA A 31 11.43 6.55 -2.76
N ASP A 32 11.09 5.32 -3.16
CA ASP A 32 9.72 4.91 -3.49
C ASP A 32 8.78 5.10 -2.29
N LEU A 33 9.12 4.53 -1.14
CA LEU A 33 8.33 4.66 0.08
C LEU A 33 8.17 6.12 0.52
N THR A 34 9.21 6.95 0.35
CA THR A 34 9.14 8.39 0.65
C THR A 34 8.17 9.10 -0.29
N SER A 35 8.19 8.78 -1.59
CA SER A 35 7.26 9.34 -2.58
C SER A 35 5.81 8.97 -2.25
N ARG A 36 5.56 7.70 -1.93
CA ARG A 36 4.25 7.19 -1.53
C ARG A 36 3.74 7.81 -0.23
N TYR A 37 4.61 7.93 0.77
CA TYR A 37 4.31 8.62 2.01
C TYR A 37 3.86 10.07 1.75
N LYS A 38 4.59 10.81 0.91
CA LYS A 38 4.23 12.21 0.57
C LYS A 38 2.83 12.29 -0.05
N LYS A 39 2.50 11.41 -1.00
CA LYS A 39 1.16 11.34 -1.62
C LYS A 39 0.06 11.04 -0.59
N LEU A 40 0.33 10.13 0.34
CA LEU A 40 -0.63 9.76 1.37
C LEU A 40 -0.82 10.87 2.43
N ASN A 41 0.28 11.51 2.85
CA ASN A 41 0.29 12.54 3.87
C ASN A 41 -0.30 13.87 3.41
N LEU A 42 -0.20 14.21 2.11
CA LEU A 42 -0.91 15.37 1.53
C LEU A 42 -2.43 15.30 1.77
N ASN A 43 -2.98 14.09 1.88
CA ASN A 43 -4.39 13.86 2.17
C ASN A 43 -4.69 13.70 3.67
N SER A 44 -3.71 13.99 4.55
CA SER A 44 -3.80 13.89 6.02
C SER A 44 -4.35 12.57 6.58
N LYS A 45 -4.16 11.46 5.85
CA LYS A 45 -4.83 10.20 6.19
C LYS A 45 -4.14 9.40 7.30
N ILE A 46 -2.90 9.74 7.70
CA ILE A 46 -2.17 9.05 8.77
C ILE A 46 -2.47 9.73 10.11
N SER A 47 -3.01 8.97 11.06
CA SER A 47 -3.39 9.48 12.38
C SER A 47 -2.47 8.94 13.47
N LEU A 48 -1.92 9.82 14.30
CA LEU A 48 -1.35 9.45 15.60
C LEU A 48 -2.51 9.41 16.59
N VAL A 49 -2.86 8.21 17.07
CA VAL A 49 -4.09 7.99 17.83
C VAL A 49 -3.81 7.93 19.32
N HIS A 50 -2.79 7.16 19.71
CA HIS A 50 -2.46 6.96 21.11
C HIS A 50 -0.97 7.14 21.38
N VAL A 51 -0.68 7.76 22.53
CA VAL A 51 0.64 7.77 23.16
C VAL A 51 0.48 7.16 24.54
N CYS A 52 1.34 6.22 24.87
CA CYS A 52 1.37 5.56 26.16
C CYS A 52 2.79 5.52 26.69
N LYS A 53 2.93 5.70 28.00
CA LYS A 53 4.16 5.51 28.75
C LYS A 53 3.98 4.33 29.71
N LEU A 54 4.98 3.46 29.77
CA LEU A 54 5.10 2.39 30.76
C LEU A 54 6.54 2.44 31.28
N ASP A 55 6.72 2.85 32.53
CA ASP A 55 8.02 3.17 33.10
C ASP A 55 8.79 4.17 32.21
N ASP A 56 9.99 3.81 31.77
CA ASP A 56 10.80 4.62 30.86
C ASP A 56 10.55 4.30 29.37
N ARG A 57 9.56 3.49 29.02
CA ARG A 57 9.21 3.10 27.65
C ARG A 57 8.07 3.95 27.10
N TYR A 58 8.13 4.26 25.81
CA TYR A 58 7.06 4.96 25.10
C TYR A 58 6.50 4.11 23.97
N PHE A 59 5.18 4.07 23.85
CA PHE A 59 4.46 3.39 22.79
C PHE A 59 3.66 4.44 22.00
N ILE A 60 3.94 4.56 20.71
CA ILE A 60 3.30 5.50 19.81
C ILE A 60 2.48 4.71 18.80
N HIS A 61 1.16 4.84 18.85
CA HIS A 61 0.24 4.11 18.01
C HIS A 61 -0.32 5.01 16.91
N PHE A 62 -0.18 4.52 15.69
CA PHE A 62 -0.68 5.13 14.48
C PHE A 62 -1.75 4.24 13.84
N LEU A 63 -2.76 4.89 13.25
CA LEU A 63 -3.60 4.30 12.23
C LEU A 63 -3.06 4.69 10.86
N ILE A 64 -2.60 3.70 10.11
CA ILE A 64 -2.09 3.86 8.75
C ILE A 64 -3.17 3.39 7.78
N PRO A 65 -3.73 4.29 6.97
CA PRO A 65 -4.77 3.94 6.01
C PRO A 65 -4.20 3.04 4.91
N ASN A 66 -5.07 2.23 4.32
CA ASN A 66 -4.74 1.51 3.12
C ASN A 66 -4.45 2.48 1.97
N GLU A 67 -3.38 2.18 1.22
CA GLU A 67 -2.96 2.96 0.05
C GLU A 67 -3.37 2.28 -1.27
N SER A 68 -3.93 1.06 -1.23
CA SER A 68 -4.25 0.32 -2.45
C SER A 68 -5.26 1.06 -3.33
N GLU A 69 -5.08 0.90 -4.64
CA GLU A 69 -5.98 1.35 -5.71
C GLU A 69 -7.37 0.71 -5.63
N ASP A 70 -7.53 -0.34 -4.83
CA ASP A 70 -8.77 -1.11 -4.71
C ASP A 70 -9.94 -0.36 -4.03
N ASP A 71 -9.83 0.94 -3.73
CA ASP A 71 -10.80 1.77 -2.98
C ASP A 71 -11.21 1.21 -1.61
N ARG A 72 -10.41 0.30 -1.04
CA ARG A 72 -10.69 -0.28 0.28
C ARG A 72 -10.56 0.77 1.37
N ASN A 73 -11.66 1.03 2.06
CA ASN A 73 -11.69 1.88 3.24
C ASN A 73 -11.37 1.07 4.49
N ASN A 74 -10.10 0.72 4.66
CA ASN A 74 -9.59 0.09 5.88
C ASN A 74 -8.24 0.70 6.26
N ASP A 75 -7.87 0.57 7.52
CA ASP A 75 -6.60 1.03 8.08
C ASP A 75 -5.88 -0.11 8.83
N TYR A 76 -4.66 0.18 9.28
CA TYR A 76 -3.80 -0.75 9.99
C TYR A 76 -3.26 -0.09 11.25
N ASP A 77 -3.23 -0.83 12.35
CA ASP A 77 -2.55 -0.41 13.57
C ASP A 77 -1.06 -0.63 13.43
N VAL A 78 -0.28 0.43 13.64
CA VAL A 78 1.17 0.38 13.73
C VAL A 78 1.59 0.98 15.05
N VAL A 79 2.42 0.26 15.81
CA VAL A 79 2.97 0.77 17.07
C VAL A 79 4.48 0.83 16.99
N LEU A 80 5.02 1.98 17.36
CA LEU A 80 6.44 2.19 17.59
C LEU A 80 6.68 2.15 19.08
N GLU A 81 7.57 1.29 19.52
CA GLU A 81 8.02 1.23 20.91
C GLU A 81 9.43 1.79 21.01
N PHE A 82 9.64 2.71 21.93
CA PHE A 82 10.95 3.24 22.28
C PHE A 82 11.36 2.77 23.67
N ILE A 83 12.54 2.15 23.76
CA ILE A 83 13.10 1.54 24.98
C ILE A 83 14.50 2.10 25.25
N PRO A 84 14.81 2.64 26.44
CA PRO A 84 16.18 3.03 26.75
C PRO A 84 17.07 1.79 26.86
N SER A 85 18.31 1.86 26.38
CA SER A 85 19.23 0.72 26.49
C SER A 85 19.86 0.59 27.88
N ASN A 86 19.84 1.67 28.68
CA ASN A 86 20.34 1.74 30.05
C ASN A 86 19.76 2.97 30.77
N LYS A 87 20.03 3.10 32.07
CA LYS A 87 19.55 4.22 32.91
C LYS A 87 20.07 5.58 32.48
N ALA A 88 21.30 5.66 31.94
CA ALA A 88 21.85 6.92 31.46
C ALA A 88 21.04 7.46 30.27
N ILE A 89 20.74 6.61 29.28
CA ILE A 89 19.85 6.97 28.17
C ILE A 89 18.43 7.25 28.67
N ALA A 90 17.94 6.50 29.66
CA ALA A 90 16.63 6.75 30.27
C ALA A 90 16.50 8.14 30.90
N SER A 91 17.62 8.75 31.34
CA SER A 91 17.63 10.10 31.93
C SER A 91 17.68 11.24 30.90
N GLU A 92 17.98 10.97 29.63
CA GLU A 92 18.06 12.00 28.59
C GLU A 92 16.70 12.71 28.40
N PRO A 93 16.64 14.00 28.04
CA PRO A 93 15.36 14.69 27.78
C PRO A 93 14.66 14.22 26.50
N THR A 94 15.31 13.37 25.70
CA THR A 94 14.80 12.88 24.42
C THR A 94 14.84 11.37 24.34
N ILE A 95 14.06 10.81 23.41
CA ILE A 95 14.07 9.37 23.09
C ILE A 95 14.86 9.04 21.82
N ARG A 96 15.73 9.95 21.34
CA ARG A 96 16.49 9.74 20.08
C ARG A 96 17.44 8.55 20.14
N ASN A 97 18.03 8.33 21.31
CA ASN A 97 18.99 7.25 21.58
C ASN A 97 18.31 5.98 22.09
N TYR A 98 16.98 5.96 22.15
CA TYR A 98 16.24 4.76 22.53
C TYR A 98 16.29 3.73 21.42
N ASN A 99 16.32 2.47 21.81
CA ASN A 99 16.07 1.36 20.91
C ASN A 99 14.62 1.39 20.43
N ILE A 100 14.38 0.97 19.20
CA ILE A 100 13.05 0.91 18.60
C ILE A 100 12.63 -0.52 18.31
N LYS A 101 11.38 -0.83 18.64
CA LYS A 101 10.67 -2.05 18.25
C LYS A 101 9.33 -1.69 17.59
N PHE A 102 8.77 -2.66 16.89
CA PHE A 102 7.64 -2.44 16.00
C PHE A 102 6.53 -3.46 16.19
N PHE A 103 5.32 -3.01 15.96
CA PHE A 103 4.16 -3.85 15.70
C PHE A 103 3.42 -3.29 14.48
N SER A 104 2.93 -4.18 13.62
CA SER A 104 1.97 -3.84 12.57
C SER A 104 1.04 -5.03 12.35
N ASN A 105 -0.26 -4.77 12.28
CA ASN A 105 -1.24 -5.78 11.86
C ASN A 105 -1.53 -5.74 10.35
N CYS A 106 -0.74 -4.98 9.58
CA CYS A 106 -0.87 -4.93 8.13
C CYS A 106 -0.53 -6.29 7.50
N PRO A 107 -1.35 -6.84 6.58
CA PRO A 107 -1.08 -8.14 5.96
C PRO A 107 0.27 -8.24 5.26
N SER A 108 0.78 -7.15 4.65
CA SER A 108 2.12 -7.14 4.05
C SER A 108 3.21 -7.39 5.08
N PHE A 109 3.10 -6.80 6.27
CA PHE A 109 4.02 -7.03 7.37
C PHE A 109 3.88 -8.47 7.90
N VAL A 110 2.66 -8.88 8.22
CA VAL A 110 2.35 -10.19 8.81
C VAL A 110 2.95 -11.32 7.98
N TYR A 111 2.77 -11.31 6.65
CA TYR A 111 3.20 -12.41 5.79
C TYR A 111 4.65 -12.32 5.28
N THR A 112 5.31 -11.17 5.42
CA THR A 112 6.65 -10.94 4.84
C THR A 112 7.73 -10.72 5.89
N PHE A 113 7.39 -10.07 7.00
CA PHE A 113 8.36 -9.53 7.95
C PHE A 113 8.14 -9.95 9.40
N ALA A 114 6.92 -10.27 9.84
CA ALA A 114 6.63 -10.54 11.25
C ALA A 114 7.51 -11.65 11.85
N TYR A 115 7.66 -12.79 11.16
CA TYR A 115 8.58 -13.86 11.57
C TYR A 115 10.04 -13.36 11.73
N ILE A 116 10.53 -12.61 10.73
CA ILE A 116 11.93 -12.13 10.72
C ILE A 116 12.15 -11.11 11.83
N TYR A 117 11.19 -10.19 12.04
CA TYR A 117 11.26 -9.19 13.10
C TYR A 117 11.22 -9.86 14.48
N ASN A 118 10.45 -10.94 14.63
CA ASN A 118 10.42 -11.73 15.85
C ASN A 118 11.80 -12.36 16.14
N ASP A 119 12.34 -13.08 15.16
CA ASP A 119 13.63 -13.78 15.24
C ASP A 119 14.79 -12.82 15.56
N ASN A 120 14.70 -11.58 15.04
CA ASN A 120 15.70 -10.54 15.26
C ASN A 120 15.47 -9.64 16.48
N GLY A 121 14.38 -9.84 17.25
CA GLY A 121 14.07 -9.05 18.45
C GLY A 121 13.53 -7.63 18.18
N LEU A 122 13.03 -7.39 16.96
CA LEU A 122 12.46 -6.10 16.52
C LEU A 122 10.94 -6.02 16.73
N LEU A 123 10.28 -7.10 17.14
CA LEU A 123 8.87 -7.07 17.53
C LEU A 123 8.67 -6.63 18.98
N ILE A 124 7.62 -5.83 19.20
CA ILE A 124 7.11 -5.52 20.53
C ILE A 124 6.60 -6.82 21.17
N GLU A 125 7.18 -7.22 22.30
CA GLU A 125 6.92 -8.52 22.94
C GLU A 125 5.46 -8.64 23.40
N GLU A 126 4.91 -7.56 23.95
CA GLU A 126 3.58 -7.52 24.55
C GLU A 126 2.43 -7.59 23.54
N PHE A 127 2.72 -7.44 22.24
CA PHE A 127 1.75 -7.51 21.15
C PHE A 127 1.93 -8.76 20.28
N LYS A 128 2.78 -9.71 20.67
CA LYS A 128 2.94 -10.97 19.91
C LYS A 128 1.67 -11.81 19.87
N ASP A 129 0.85 -11.74 20.91
CA ASP A 129 -0.48 -12.36 21.01
C ASP A 129 -1.53 -11.75 20.06
N LYS A 130 -1.19 -10.65 19.37
CA LYS A 130 -2.03 -10.04 18.34
C LYS A 130 -1.88 -10.71 16.98
N PHE A 131 -0.85 -11.52 16.78
CA PHE A 131 -0.66 -12.34 15.59
C PHE A 131 -1.33 -13.71 15.76
N GLU A 132 -1.67 -14.37 14.66
CA GLU A 132 -2.03 -15.78 14.66
C GLU A 132 -0.80 -16.66 14.93
N ASP A 133 -0.95 -17.77 15.64
CA ASP A 133 0.16 -18.60 16.15
C ASP A 133 1.19 -19.02 15.09
N GLN A 134 0.72 -19.27 13.87
CA GLN A 134 1.55 -19.68 12.74
C GLN A 134 2.49 -18.57 12.23
N VAL A 135 2.12 -17.30 12.43
CA VAL A 135 2.85 -16.15 11.86
C VAL A 135 4.26 -16.02 12.44
N LEU A 136 4.41 -16.30 13.73
CA LEU A 136 5.67 -16.11 14.45
C LEU A 136 6.52 -17.38 14.53
N SER A 137 5.91 -18.54 14.25
CA SER A 137 6.55 -19.86 14.35
C SER A 137 7.00 -20.42 12.99
N MET A 138 6.27 -20.14 11.91
CA MET A 138 6.58 -20.68 10.59
C MET A 138 7.54 -19.80 9.80
N LYS A 139 8.67 -20.38 9.39
CA LYS A 139 9.64 -19.70 8.51
C LYS A 139 8.97 -19.32 7.18
N PRO A 140 9.20 -18.11 6.65
CA PRO A 140 8.66 -17.70 5.36
C PRO A 140 9.28 -18.53 4.23
N VAL A 141 8.44 -19.09 3.36
CA VAL A 141 8.91 -19.89 2.20
C VAL A 141 8.90 -19.07 0.91
N SER A 142 7.92 -18.18 0.72
CA SER A 142 7.72 -17.49 -0.57
C SER A 142 8.05 -16.00 -0.58
N ARG A 143 7.59 -15.24 0.43
CA ARG A 143 7.70 -13.76 0.42
C ARG A 143 9.05 -13.21 0.86
N ASN A 144 9.71 -13.87 1.82
CA ASN A 144 11.01 -13.46 2.32
C ASN A 144 11.87 -14.69 2.69
N PRO A 145 12.15 -15.59 1.72
CA PRO A 145 12.87 -16.84 1.99
C PRO A 145 14.27 -16.61 2.56
N TYR A 146 14.91 -15.49 2.20
CA TYR A 146 16.24 -15.10 2.68
C TYR A 146 16.24 -14.43 4.05
N LYS A 147 15.07 -14.26 4.68
CA LYS A 147 14.90 -13.68 6.02
C LYS A 147 15.58 -12.32 6.20
N ILE A 148 15.48 -11.48 5.18
CA ILE A 148 16.08 -10.15 5.18
C ILE A 148 15.16 -9.20 5.95
N VAL A 149 15.70 -8.52 6.96
CA VAL A 149 15.03 -7.36 7.58
C VAL A 149 15.11 -6.20 6.60
N ASN A 150 13.98 -5.57 6.25
CA ASN A 150 13.95 -4.41 5.38
C ASN A 150 12.76 -3.51 5.76
N PHE A 151 12.63 -2.35 5.13
CA PHE A 151 11.48 -1.49 5.36
C PHE A 151 10.17 -2.18 4.99
N GLU A 152 9.29 -2.29 5.97
CA GLU A 152 7.87 -2.51 5.72
C GLU A 152 7.15 -1.17 5.61
N LYS A 153 6.24 -1.08 4.64
CA LYS A 153 5.60 0.18 4.24
C LYS A 153 4.88 0.91 5.37
N THR A 154 4.02 0.22 6.12
CA THR A 154 3.21 0.84 7.18
C THR A 154 4.09 1.30 8.35
N ILE A 155 5.10 0.51 8.70
CA ILE A 155 6.12 0.91 9.68
C ILE A 155 6.90 2.13 9.19
N PHE A 156 7.36 2.13 7.94
CA PHE A 156 8.08 3.26 7.35
C PHE A 156 7.22 4.53 7.37
N PHE A 157 5.93 4.44 7.06
CA PHE A 157 5.01 5.58 7.10
C PHE A 157 4.80 6.10 8.53
N ALA A 158 4.66 5.21 9.51
CA ALA A 158 4.61 5.61 10.92
C ALA A 158 5.89 6.33 11.36
N CYS A 159 7.07 5.79 10.99
CA CYS A 159 8.36 6.44 11.28
C CYS A 159 8.48 7.81 10.59
N MET A 160 8.13 7.90 9.30
CA MET A 160 8.13 9.17 8.56
C MET A 160 7.19 10.21 9.20
N ASN A 161 5.98 9.79 9.58
CA ASN A 161 5.04 10.68 10.25
C ASN A 161 5.57 11.12 11.61
N PHE A 162 6.13 10.20 12.39
CA PHE A 162 6.73 10.49 13.69
C PHE A 162 7.85 11.54 13.57
N GLN A 163 8.83 11.33 12.68
CA GLN A 163 9.97 12.24 12.55
C GLN A 163 9.63 13.59 11.94
N TYR A 164 8.51 13.71 11.22
CA TYR A 164 8.10 14.95 10.57
C TYR A 164 8.01 16.14 11.55
N LYS A 165 7.69 15.86 12.82
CA LYS A 165 7.71 16.86 13.90
C LYS A 165 8.80 16.49 14.90
N SER A 166 9.96 17.15 14.83
CA SER A 166 11.13 16.90 15.69
C SER A 166 10.81 16.93 17.19
N ILE A 167 9.81 17.75 17.59
CA ILE A 167 9.32 17.84 18.97
C ILE A 167 8.81 16.50 19.51
N ARG A 168 8.41 15.56 18.65
CA ARG A 168 7.94 14.22 19.04
C ARG A 168 9.03 13.36 19.67
N PHE A 169 10.30 13.71 19.53
CA PHE A 169 11.40 13.03 20.23
C PHE A 169 11.61 13.53 21.66
N ASN A 170 11.01 14.67 22.05
CA ASN A 170 11.15 15.23 23.39
C ASN A 170 10.21 14.50 24.37
N LYS A 171 10.72 14.07 25.53
CA LYS A 171 9.94 13.30 26.52
C LYS A 171 8.82 14.12 27.14
N GLN A 172 9.06 15.38 27.48
CA GLN A 172 8.02 16.27 28.03
C GLN A 172 6.86 16.42 27.04
N TYR A 173 7.14 16.55 25.74
CA TYR A 173 6.10 16.56 24.72
C TYR A 173 5.32 15.24 24.71
N LEU A 174 6.00 14.09 24.71
CA LEU A 174 5.33 12.78 24.71
C LEU A 174 4.50 12.54 25.97
N ASP A 175 5.02 12.92 27.14
CA ASP A 175 4.32 12.86 28.41
C ASP A 175 3.03 13.70 28.33
N SER A 176 3.08 14.91 27.75
CA SER A 176 1.88 15.74 27.54
C SER A 176 0.88 15.17 26.54
N LYS A 177 1.29 14.20 25.70
CA LYS A 177 0.43 13.52 24.72
C LYS A 177 -0.04 12.16 25.19
N CYS A 178 0.45 11.66 26.33
CA CYS A 178 0.01 10.40 26.90
C CYS A 178 -1.49 10.47 27.19
N ASN A 179 -2.27 9.68 26.45
CA ASN A 179 -3.73 9.71 26.50
C ASN A 179 -4.36 8.36 26.89
N VAL A 180 -3.56 7.30 26.97
CA VAL A 180 -4.03 5.96 27.36
C VAL A 180 -3.01 5.22 28.23
N LYS A 181 -3.52 4.39 29.15
CA LYS A 181 -2.71 3.43 29.91
C LYS A 181 -2.36 2.22 29.03
N PHE A 182 -1.28 1.52 29.37
CA PHE A 182 -0.74 0.42 28.57
C PHE A 182 -1.75 -0.73 28.36
N ASN A 183 -2.41 -1.18 29.44
CA ASN A 183 -3.43 -2.23 29.34
C ASN A 183 -4.58 -1.82 28.41
N LYS A 184 -4.98 -0.55 28.43
CA LYS A 184 -6.02 -0.03 27.53
C LYS A 184 -5.52 -0.01 26.09
N LEU A 185 -4.30 0.46 25.84
CA LEU A 185 -3.68 0.44 24.52
C LEU A 185 -3.67 -0.98 23.94
N LYS A 186 -3.27 -1.99 24.73
CA LYS A 186 -3.27 -3.40 24.30
C LYS A 186 -4.66 -3.90 23.87
N THR A 187 -5.73 -3.43 24.50
CA THR A 187 -7.12 -3.77 24.08
C THR A 187 -7.57 -3.04 22.82
N LEU A 188 -7.09 -1.81 22.60
CA LEU A 188 -7.48 -0.98 21.46
C LEU A 188 -6.81 -1.43 20.15
N ILE A 189 -5.61 -1.98 20.23
CA ILE A 189 -4.89 -2.53 19.08
C ILE A 189 -5.58 -3.82 18.60
N ARG A 190 -6.01 -3.82 17.33
CA ARG A 190 -6.70 -4.96 16.71
C ARG A 190 -5.76 -6.12 16.44
N HIS A 191 -6.29 -7.34 16.59
CA HIS A 191 -5.62 -8.56 16.16
C HIS A 191 -5.53 -8.63 14.62
N THR A 192 -4.55 -9.36 14.10
CA THR A 192 -4.41 -9.59 12.64
C THR A 192 -5.65 -10.24 12.04
N LYS A 193 -6.28 -11.16 12.78
CA LYS A 193 -7.53 -11.81 12.37
C LYS A 193 -8.66 -10.80 12.15
N THR A 194 -8.81 -9.82 13.05
CA THR A 194 -9.83 -8.76 12.94
C THR A 194 -9.62 -7.95 11.67
N VAL A 195 -8.39 -7.48 11.43
CA VAL A 195 -8.04 -6.74 10.21
C VAL A 195 -8.28 -7.58 8.95
N LYS A 196 -7.95 -8.87 8.96
CA LYS A 196 -8.24 -9.77 7.82
C LYS A 196 -9.75 -9.85 7.53
N MET A 197 -10.59 -9.94 8.57
CA MET A 197 -12.05 -9.96 8.42
C MET A 197 -12.58 -8.63 7.85
N GLU A 198 -12.08 -7.50 8.35
CA GLU A 198 -12.42 -6.16 7.83
C GLU A 198 -12.08 -6.04 6.34
N ILE A 199 -10.89 -6.48 5.94
CA ILE A 199 -10.48 -6.51 4.52
C ILE A 199 -11.40 -7.40 3.69
N ALA A 200 -11.75 -8.59 4.18
CA ALA A 200 -12.64 -9.50 3.46
C ALA A 200 -14.04 -8.91 3.26
N LYS A 201 -14.58 -8.27 4.31
CA LYS A 201 -15.86 -7.55 4.25
C LYS A 201 -15.81 -6.42 3.24
N GLU A 202 -14.76 -5.62 3.27
CA GLU A 202 -14.61 -4.48 2.36
C GLU A 202 -14.44 -4.92 0.90
N LYS A 203 -13.67 -5.99 0.66
CA LYS A 203 -13.58 -6.59 -0.68
C LYS A 203 -14.92 -7.12 -1.19
N LYS A 204 -15.75 -7.69 -0.31
CA LYS A 204 -17.10 -8.15 -0.66
C LYS A 204 -17.97 -6.96 -1.05
N ARG A 205 -18.00 -5.90 -0.23
CA ARG A 205 -18.73 -4.65 -0.50
C ARG A 205 -18.37 -4.06 -1.87
N ILE A 206 -17.09 -3.96 -2.18
CA ILE A 206 -16.60 -3.39 -3.45
C ILE A 206 -16.99 -4.26 -4.65
N ARG A 207 -16.99 -5.59 -4.49
CA ARG A 207 -17.46 -6.50 -5.55
C ARG A 207 -18.96 -6.36 -5.81
N GLU A 208 -19.76 -6.16 -4.77
CA GLU A 208 -21.20 -5.93 -4.88
C GLU A 208 -21.49 -4.61 -5.60
N LEU A 209 -20.85 -3.52 -5.20
CA LEU A 209 -20.97 -2.22 -5.88
C LEU A 209 -20.59 -2.31 -7.37
N LYS A 210 -19.47 -2.96 -7.70
CA LYS A 210 -19.06 -3.14 -9.11
C LYS A 210 -20.04 -3.99 -9.92
N ARG A 211 -20.76 -4.93 -9.28
CA ARG A 211 -21.81 -5.71 -9.95
C ARG A 211 -23.05 -4.85 -10.20
N GLU A 212 -23.47 -4.06 -9.23
CA GLU A 212 -24.61 -3.14 -9.35
C GLU A 212 -24.36 -2.08 -10.43
N GLU A 213 -23.19 -1.46 -10.45
CA GLU A 213 -22.78 -0.52 -11.49
C GLU A 213 -22.84 -1.14 -12.89
N LYS A 214 -22.34 -2.38 -13.03
CA LYS A 214 -22.38 -3.08 -14.31
C LYS A 214 -23.79 -3.39 -14.77
N VAL A 215 -24.67 -3.82 -13.86
CA VAL A 215 -26.09 -4.06 -14.17
C VAL A 215 -26.79 -2.78 -14.60
N LEU A 216 -26.51 -1.65 -13.95
CA LEU A 216 -27.08 -0.36 -14.32
C LEU A 216 -26.58 0.10 -15.70
N GLN A 217 -25.29 -0.05 -15.98
CA GLN A 217 -24.71 0.24 -17.30
C GLN A 217 -25.31 -0.63 -18.41
N ASP A 218 -25.52 -1.93 -18.15
CA ASP A 218 -26.13 -2.85 -19.10
C ASP A 218 -27.61 -2.50 -19.38
N LYS A 219 -28.37 -2.07 -18.37
CA LYS A 219 -29.74 -1.55 -18.55
C LYS A 219 -29.76 -0.29 -19.41
N ASN A 220 -28.95 0.71 -19.05
CA ASN A 220 -28.85 1.95 -19.81
C ASN A 220 -28.45 1.71 -21.27
N ARG A 221 -27.54 0.75 -21.52
CA ARG A 221 -27.13 0.38 -22.89
C ARG A 221 -28.27 -0.28 -23.69
N LYS A 222 -29.08 -1.14 -23.06
CA LYS A 222 -30.26 -1.74 -23.69
C LYS A 222 -31.33 -0.71 -23.98
N ASP A 223 -31.55 0.24 -23.09
CA ASP A 223 -32.53 1.32 -23.29
C ASP A 223 -32.13 2.24 -24.44
N ILE A 224 -30.84 2.57 -24.58
CA ILE A 224 -30.30 3.31 -25.73
C ILE A 224 -30.51 2.54 -27.04
N LEU A 225 -30.23 1.23 -27.06
CA LEU A 225 -30.37 0.39 -28.27
C LEU A 225 -31.83 0.18 -28.69
N ASN A 226 -32.75 0.09 -27.73
CA ASN A 226 -34.19 -0.02 -27.98
C ASN A 226 -34.80 1.29 -28.49
N ASN A 227 -34.23 2.44 -28.10
CA ASN A 227 -34.66 3.74 -28.61
C ASN A 227 -34.16 4.02 -30.03
N THR A 228 -32.97 3.56 -30.44
CA THR A 228 -32.50 3.71 -31.83
C THR A 228 -33.25 2.81 -32.82
N THR A 229 -33.54 1.57 -32.45
CA THR A 229 -34.31 0.64 -33.32
C THR A 229 -35.78 1.04 -33.54
N LYS A 230 -36.39 1.82 -32.63
CA LYS A 230 -37.74 2.38 -32.81
C LYS A 230 -37.81 3.55 -33.79
N TYR A 231 -36.70 4.24 -34.05
CA TYR A 231 -36.67 5.35 -35.02
C TYR A 231 -36.40 4.86 -36.46
N ASP A 232 -35.65 3.78 -36.67
CA ASP A 232 -35.38 3.26 -38.02
C ASP A 232 -36.55 2.47 -38.64
N ASN A 233 -37.46 1.91 -37.82
CA ASN A 233 -38.62 1.16 -38.33
C ASN A 233 -39.83 2.03 -38.74
N LYS A 234 -39.71 3.36 -38.73
CA LYS A 234 -40.81 4.27 -39.09
C LYS A 234 -40.75 4.84 -40.52
N GLN A 235 -39.77 4.46 -41.35
CA GLN A 235 -39.70 4.88 -42.76
C GLN A 235 -39.12 3.80 -43.71
N ILE A 236 -39.65 2.58 -43.69
CA ILE A 236 -39.52 1.69 -44.86
C ILE A 236 -40.86 1.68 -45.58
N HIS A 237 -41.07 2.68 -46.43
CA HIS A 237 -42.11 2.60 -47.46
C HIS A 237 -41.74 1.46 -48.41
N HIS A 238 -42.56 0.41 -48.45
CA HIS A 238 -42.54 -0.58 -49.51
C HIS A 238 -42.79 0.12 -50.86
N VAL A 239 -41.72 0.34 -51.62
CA VAL A 239 -41.84 0.71 -53.03
C VAL A 239 -42.01 -0.60 -53.81
N ASN A 240 -43.22 -0.81 -54.33
CA ASN A 240 -43.51 -1.90 -55.24
C ASN A 240 -42.65 -1.77 -56.50
N ALA A 241 -41.72 -2.70 -56.70
CA ALA A 241 -40.95 -2.82 -57.93
C ALA A 241 -41.88 -3.32 -59.05
N LYS A 242 -42.31 -2.42 -59.94
CA LYS A 242 -42.81 -2.82 -61.26
C LYS A 242 -41.62 -3.19 -62.13
N SER A 243 -41.60 -4.45 -62.55
CA SER A 243 -40.68 -4.96 -63.57
C SER A 243 -40.97 -4.30 -64.92
N THR A 244 -39.98 -3.63 -65.51
CA THR A 244 -39.99 -3.36 -66.95
C THR A 244 -38.63 -3.70 -67.52
N ILE A 245 -38.66 -4.69 -68.40
CA ILE A 245 -37.57 -5.21 -69.21
C ILE A 245 -37.16 -4.13 -70.23
N GLY A 246 -35.86 -3.80 -70.30
CA GLY A 246 -35.28 -2.86 -71.26
C GLY A 246 -33.81 -3.16 -71.52
N LYS A 247 -33.49 -3.42 -72.78
CA LYS A 247 -32.27 -4.02 -73.35
C LYS A 247 -30.98 -3.16 -73.23
N SER A 248 -29.85 -3.87 -73.15
CA SER A 248 -28.51 -3.61 -73.76
C SER A 248 -27.84 -2.23 -73.56
N THR A 249 -26.53 -2.05 -73.35
CA THR A 249 -25.40 -2.57 -74.14
C THR A 249 -24.08 -2.26 -73.40
N LYS A 250 -23.04 -3.06 -73.68
CA LYS A 250 -21.64 -2.89 -73.27
C LYS A 250 -21.07 -1.51 -73.61
N ASN A 251 -20.14 -0.97 -72.79
CA ASN A 251 -18.72 -0.87 -73.19
C ASN A 251 -17.75 -0.20 -72.16
N THR A 252 -16.58 -0.86 -72.03
CA THR A 252 -15.20 -0.38 -71.85
C THR A 252 -14.75 0.51 -70.68
N ILE A 253 -13.94 -0.11 -69.78
CA ILE A 253 -12.48 0.10 -69.59
C ILE A 253 -11.95 1.56 -69.63
N ARG A 254 -11.31 2.06 -68.53
CA ARG A 254 -9.83 2.11 -68.32
C ARG A 254 -9.40 2.99 -67.11
N ALA A 255 -8.42 2.47 -66.35
CA ALA A 255 -7.24 3.16 -65.75
C ALA A 255 -7.47 4.26 -64.66
N LYS A 256 -6.60 4.50 -63.65
CA LYS A 256 -5.19 4.15 -63.39
C LYS A 256 -4.79 4.46 -61.93
N SER A 257 -4.01 3.53 -61.34
CA SER A 257 -2.74 3.71 -60.60
C SER A 257 -2.54 4.69 -59.41
N ASN A 258 -2.25 4.06 -58.25
CA ASN A 258 -0.99 4.09 -57.46
C ASN A 258 -0.64 5.20 -56.45
N ILE A 259 0.18 4.72 -55.49
CA ILE A 259 1.19 5.38 -54.62
C ILE A 259 0.63 5.85 -53.25
N GLY A 260 1.12 5.47 -52.06
CA GLY A 260 2.30 4.71 -51.62
C GLY A 260 2.53 5.02 -50.13
N GLY A 261 2.91 4.05 -49.29
CA GLY A 261 4.13 4.20 -48.50
C GLY A 261 4.01 3.76 -47.02
N LYS A 262 4.87 2.80 -46.63
CA LYS A 262 5.15 2.33 -45.27
C LYS A 262 5.89 3.39 -44.42
N LYS A 263 5.75 3.31 -43.08
CA LYS A 263 6.78 3.62 -42.02
C LYS A 263 6.20 3.18 -40.67
N SER A 264 6.65 2.11 -40.00
CA SER A 264 7.91 1.82 -39.30
C SER A 264 8.06 2.47 -37.90
N VAL A 265 8.28 1.58 -36.94
CA VAL A 265 8.47 1.75 -35.49
C VAL A 265 9.82 2.42 -35.18
N LYS A 266 9.88 3.28 -34.15
CA LYS A 266 11.15 3.70 -33.52
C LYS A 266 11.12 3.51 -32.00
N THR A 267 12.00 2.62 -31.55
CA THR A 267 12.54 2.49 -30.19
C THR A 267 13.65 3.52 -29.99
N ILE A 268 13.74 4.15 -28.81
CA ILE A 268 14.88 4.97 -28.41
C ILE A 268 15.61 4.24 -27.26
N LYS A 269 16.83 3.78 -27.54
CA LYS A 269 17.88 3.51 -26.55
C LYS A 269 18.81 4.73 -26.53
N SER A 270 19.11 5.27 -25.35
CA SER A 270 20.17 6.24 -25.15
C SER A 270 21.34 5.59 -24.41
N SER A 271 22.53 5.71 -25.00
CA SER A 271 23.83 5.35 -24.43
C SER A 271 24.69 6.61 -24.43
N ILE A 272 25.10 7.07 -23.26
CA ILE A 272 26.07 8.16 -23.10
C ILE A 272 27.44 7.53 -22.82
N LYS A 273 28.42 7.88 -23.66
CA LYS A 273 29.84 7.55 -23.52
C LYS A 273 30.58 8.69 -22.81
N LYS A 274 31.56 8.27 -22.00
CA LYS A 274 32.60 9.04 -21.34
C LYS A 274 33.33 10.03 -22.26
N LYS A 275 33.70 11.18 -21.70
CA LYS A 275 35.05 11.74 -21.74
C LYS A 275 35.36 12.28 -20.35
#